data_AF-A0A6M3M4S9-F1
#
_entry.id   AF-A0A6M3M4S9-F1
#
_cell.length_a   1.000
_cell.length_b   1.000
_cell.length_c   1.000
_cell.angle_alpha   90.00
_cell.angle_beta   90.00
_cell.angle_gamma   90.00
#
_symmetry.space_group_name_H-M   'P 1'
#
loop_
_entity.id
_entity.type
_entity.pdbx_description
1 polymer ?
#
loop_
_entity_poly.entity_id
_entity_poly.type
_entity_poly.pdbx_seq_one_letter_code
_entity_poly.pdbx_strand_id
1 'polypeptide(L)'
;MKLIKVLTITLSLVLILGVCPVVQADDGNAEVELKVEVVPPPSPPRGGGESFTRGTGCNLTIDVVDETTLADYNCEDGIILDTYYTSDAGNNVTLGLDIGTRVACGDNVPERLEVRLADQPPPALGVTLVSPVYNLTAYFNGVPEPVTFEPPAGLAINFDMGKVPENTASVYVAYYDEEHGWTRLDAPGGLIAEAGMAVALVGHFTPFAVLAVPRAPLLVSPPLPPPPLARFELRDLDINPNNVFSGETVSISVRATNIGDLGGQYSLSLKIDGLIENSKVIVLAAGQGQEIIFIFTPEKPGSYRVEIGGLEGSFLVKVPPAEPVGYWWLIPLIIGLLLALWAFLILRKKREQAA
;
A
#
# COMPACT_ATOMS: atom_id res chain seq x y z
N MET A 1 -29.11 -57.43 43.05
CA MET A 1 -28.29 -58.05 41.98
C MET A 1 -27.96 -56.97 40.96
N LYS A 2 -26.66 -56.77 40.68
CA LYS A 2 -26.11 -55.62 39.94
C LYS A 2 -26.52 -55.65 38.45
N LEU A 3 -27.08 -54.54 37.96
CA LEU A 3 -27.19 -54.27 36.52
C LEU A 3 -25.78 -54.06 35.95
N ILE A 4 -25.40 -54.87 34.97
CA ILE A 4 -24.22 -54.64 34.13
C ILE A 4 -24.68 -53.70 33.00
N LYS A 5 -24.29 -52.42 33.07
CA LYS A 5 -24.40 -51.52 31.90
C LYS A 5 -23.22 -51.83 30.98
N VAL A 6 -23.52 -52.44 29.83
CA VAL A 6 -22.58 -52.58 28.72
C VAL A 6 -22.31 -51.17 28.18
N LEU A 7 -21.06 -50.73 28.28
CA LEU A 7 -20.61 -49.45 27.74
C LEU A 7 -20.24 -49.67 26.27
N THR A 8 -21.13 -49.27 25.36
CA THR A 8 -20.87 -49.30 23.91
C THR A 8 -20.00 -48.09 23.56
N ILE A 9 -18.70 -48.32 23.37
CA ILE A 9 -17.77 -47.27 22.90
C ILE A 9 -17.81 -47.27 21.38
N THR A 10 -18.43 -46.24 20.79
CA THR A 10 -18.33 -45.96 19.35
C THR A 10 -16.99 -45.30 19.07
N LEU A 11 -16.03 -46.07 18.55
CA LEU A 11 -14.75 -45.56 18.06
C LEU A 11 -14.97 -45.05 16.63
N SER A 12 -15.01 -43.73 16.43
CA SER A 12 -15.03 -43.13 15.10
C SER A 12 -13.65 -43.27 14.46
N LEU A 13 -13.43 -44.38 13.75
CA LEU A 13 -12.23 -44.59 12.94
C LEU A 13 -12.38 -43.78 11.64
N VAL A 14 -11.65 -42.68 11.51
CA VAL A 14 -11.53 -41.96 10.22
C VAL A 14 -10.59 -42.79 9.33
N LEU A 15 -11.17 -43.60 8.46
CA LEU A 15 -10.44 -44.33 7.43
C LEU A 15 -10.12 -43.36 6.28
N ILE A 16 -8.87 -42.94 6.13
CA ILE A 16 -8.42 -42.21 4.95
C ILE A 16 -8.34 -43.24 3.80
N LEU A 17 -9.41 -43.35 3.02
CA LEU A 17 -9.39 -44.05 1.74
C LEU A 17 -8.56 -43.20 0.77
N GLY A 18 -7.31 -43.61 0.53
CA GLY A 18 -6.57 -43.17 -0.64
C GLY A 18 -7.23 -43.72 -1.89
N VAL A 19 -8.24 -43.03 -2.40
CA VAL A 19 -8.82 -43.34 -3.71
C VAL A 19 -7.92 -42.71 -4.76
N CYS A 20 -7.16 -43.53 -5.48
CA CYS A 20 -6.57 -43.12 -6.76
C CYS A 20 -7.69 -43.17 -7.81
N PRO A 21 -8.16 -42.06 -8.38
CA PRO A 21 -9.07 -42.14 -9.50
C PRO A 21 -8.24 -42.40 -10.76
N VAL A 22 -8.23 -43.65 -11.24
CA VAL A 22 -8.07 -43.90 -12.67
C VAL A 22 -9.48 -43.89 -13.25
N VAL A 23 -9.84 -42.75 -13.83
CA VAL A 23 -11.06 -42.62 -14.63
C VAL A 23 -10.78 -43.26 -15.99
N GLN A 24 -11.43 -44.38 -16.28
CA GLN A 24 -11.94 -44.65 -17.61
C GLN A 24 -13.45 -44.88 -17.48
N ALA A 25 -14.20 -43.93 -18.01
CA ALA A 25 -15.63 -44.07 -18.20
C ALA A 25 -15.87 -44.95 -19.43
N ASP A 26 -16.53 -46.08 -19.23
CA ASP A 26 -17.38 -46.67 -20.26
C ASP A 26 -18.59 -47.31 -19.57
N ASP A 27 -19.75 -46.91 -20.06
CA ASP A 27 -21.09 -47.47 -19.84
C ASP A 27 -21.71 -47.45 -18.43
N GLY A 28 -22.89 -46.81 -18.39
CA GLY A 28 -23.69 -46.58 -17.19
C GLY A 28 -24.12 -47.86 -16.48
N ASN A 29 -24.00 -47.81 -15.16
CA ASN A 29 -24.43 -48.78 -14.15
C ASN A 29 -23.37 -49.82 -13.73
N ALA A 30 -22.31 -49.36 -13.07
CA ALA A 30 -21.43 -50.22 -12.29
C ALA A 30 -21.90 -50.25 -10.81
N GLU A 31 -22.54 -51.34 -10.40
CA GLU A 31 -22.63 -51.70 -8.98
C GLU A 31 -21.23 -52.10 -8.50
N VAL A 32 -20.68 -51.32 -7.57
CA VAL A 32 -19.35 -51.57 -7.00
C VAL A 32 -19.52 -52.53 -5.82
N GLU A 33 -19.20 -53.81 -6.02
CA GLU A 33 -19.12 -54.78 -4.93
C GLU A 33 -17.82 -54.57 -4.15
N LEU A 34 -17.90 -53.86 -3.02
CA LEU A 34 -16.78 -53.61 -2.11
C LEU A 34 -16.47 -54.88 -1.30
N LYS A 35 -15.52 -55.66 -1.79
CA LYS A 35 -14.94 -56.77 -1.00
C LYS A 35 -13.91 -56.20 -0.01
N VAL A 36 -14.34 -56.03 1.24
CA VAL A 36 -13.45 -55.61 2.34
C VAL A 36 -12.63 -56.81 2.78
N GLU A 37 -11.38 -56.87 2.35
CA GLU A 37 -10.39 -57.83 2.85
C GLU A 37 -9.55 -57.14 3.93
N VAL A 38 -9.67 -57.63 5.17
CA VAL A 38 -8.88 -57.13 6.29
C VAL A 38 -7.46 -57.68 6.13
N VAL A 39 -6.55 -56.86 5.58
CA VAL A 39 -5.13 -57.21 5.51
C VAL A 39 -4.54 -57.04 6.91
N PRO A 40 -4.13 -58.11 7.61
CA PRO A 40 -3.44 -57.98 8.88
C PRO A 40 -2.13 -57.21 8.68
N PRO A 41 -1.64 -56.47 9.70
CA PRO A 41 -0.41 -55.70 9.58
C PRO A 41 0.72 -56.59 9.07
N PRO A 42 1.59 -56.09 8.17
CA PRO A 42 2.70 -56.88 7.66
C PRO A 42 3.47 -57.44 8.84
N SER A 43 3.59 -58.77 8.90
CA SER A 43 4.49 -59.42 9.85
C SER A 43 5.88 -58.78 9.70
N PRO A 44 6.57 -58.46 10.80
CA PRO A 44 7.87 -57.79 10.74
C PRO A 44 8.78 -58.52 9.76
N PRO A 45 9.55 -57.80 8.93
CA PRO A 45 10.38 -58.42 7.91
C PRO A 45 11.25 -59.49 8.59
N ARG A 46 11.09 -60.73 8.12
CA ARG A 46 11.91 -61.86 8.52
C ARG A 46 13.34 -61.51 8.13
N GLY A 47 14.17 -61.25 9.14
CA GLY A 47 15.50 -60.66 9.00
C GLY A 47 16.31 -61.25 7.84
N GLY A 48 16.49 -60.43 6.81
CA GLY A 48 17.65 -60.49 5.94
C GLY A 48 18.72 -59.64 6.60
N GLY A 49 19.76 -60.30 7.13
CA GLY A 49 20.89 -59.62 7.74
C GLY A 49 21.69 -58.88 6.68
N GLU A 50 21.41 -57.60 6.51
CA GLU A 50 22.46 -56.65 6.18
C GLU A 50 23.14 -56.28 7.49
N SER A 51 24.41 -56.68 7.60
CA SER A 51 25.27 -56.38 8.72
C SER A 51 25.59 -54.89 8.69
N PHE A 52 24.69 -54.06 9.23
CA PHE A 52 25.10 -52.80 9.83
C PHE A 52 26.04 -53.19 10.96
N THR A 53 27.31 -52.84 10.83
CA THR A 53 28.25 -52.90 11.95
C THR A 53 27.57 -52.20 13.11
N ARG A 54 27.22 -52.97 14.15
CA ARG A 54 26.65 -52.46 15.39
C ARG A 54 27.71 -51.55 15.99
N GLY A 55 27.67 -50.27 15.62
CA GLY A 55 28.31 -49.20 16.36
C GLY A 55 27.87 -49.38 17.80
N THR A 56 28.81 -49.22 18.72
CA THR A 56 28.50 -49.22 20.15
C THR A 56 27.41 -48.16 20.34
N GLY A 57 26.20 -48.58 20.68
CA GLY A 57 25.13 -47.64 20.98
C GLY A 57 25.47 -46.96 22.29
N CYS A 58 25.42 -45.63 22.30
CA CYS A 58 25.48 -44.83 23.52
C CYS A 58 24.06 -44.41 23.90
N ASN A 59 23.86 -44.12 25.19
CA ASN A 59 22.56 -43.69 25.71
C ASN A 59 22.61 -42.20 26.03
N LEU A 60 21.74 -41.43 25.41
CA LEU A 60 21.51 -40.03 25.69
C LEU A 60 20.38 -39.92 26.70
N THR A 61 20.64 -39.28 27.83
CA THR A 61 19.59 -39.02 28.83
C THR A 61 18.83 -37.76 28.43
N ILE A 62 17.54 -37.87 28.13
CA ILE A 62 16.68 -36.72 27.83
C ILE A 62 15.78 -36.49 29.03
N ASP A 63 15.97 -35.38 29.72
CA ASP A 63 15.21 -35.01 30.91
C ASP A 63 14.37 -33.77 30.62
N VAL A 64 13.04 -33.93 30.57
CA VAL A 64 12.08 -32.85 30.35
C VAL A 64 11.31 -32.62 31.64
N VAL A 65 11.72 -31.61 32.40
CA VAL A 65 11.10 -31.21 33.69
C VAL A 65 10.82 -32.42 34.58
N ASP A 66 11.90 -33.10 34.99
CA ASP A 66 11.93 -34.28 35.88
C ASP A 66 11.40 -35.59 35.24
N GLU A 67 10.94 -35.58 33.99
CA GLU A 67 10.60 -36.78 33.23
C GLU A 67 11.76 -37.20 32.32
N THR A 68 12.26 -38.43 32.48
CA THR A 68 13.47 -38.90 31.82
C THR A 68 13.22 -40.02 30.81
N THR A 69 13.76 -39.87 29.60
CA THR A 69 13.83 -40.89 28.55
C THR A 69 15.28 -41.19 28.20
N LEU A 70 15.59 -42.45 27.90
CA LEU A 70 16.89 -42.85 27.36
C LEU A 70 16.77 -43.05 25.85
N ALA A 71 17.53 -42.27 25.09
CA ALA A 71 17.58 -42.36 23.63
C ALA A 71 18.88 -43.05 23.18
N ASP A 72 18.77 -43.98 22.23
CA ASP A 72 19.92 -44.66 21.65
C ASP A 72 20.51 -43.82 20.51
N TYR A 73 21.82 -43.59 20.54
CA TYR A 73 22.55 -42.83 19.52
C TYR A 73 23.90 -43.47 19.17
N ASN A 74 24.46 -43.14 18.01
CA ASN A 74 25.80 -43.57 17.62
C ASN A 74 26.87 -42.72 18.32
N CYS A 75 27.71 -43.36 19.14
CA CYS A 75 28.73 -42.68 19.95
C CYS A 75 29.73 -41.84 19.13
N GLU A 76 29.98 -42.18 17.87
CA GLU A 76 31.02 -41.52 17.05
C GLU A 76 30.55 -40.19 16.47
N ASP A 77 29.30 -40.10 16.04
CA ASP A 77 28.78 -38.97 15.27
C ASP A 77 27.59 -38.26 15.94
N GLY A 78 26.99 -38.84 16.98
CA GLY A 78 25.85 -38.27 17.71
C GLY A 78 24.51 -38.45 17.01
N ILE A 79 24.41 -39.39 16.07
CA ILE A 79 23.18 -39.63 15.31
C ILE A 79 22.21 -40.50 16.11
N ILE A 80 20.99 -40.01 16.30
CA ILE A 80 19.88 -40.71 16.95
C ILE A 80 19.43 -41.93 16.11
N LEU A 81 19.27 -43.08 16.77
CA LEU A 81 19.00 -44.38 16.13
C LEU A 81 17.52 -44.73 16.00
N ASP A 82 16.63 -44.06 16.75
CA ASP A 82 15.17 -44.22 16.68
C ASP A 82 14.47 -42.90 17.04
N THR A 83 13.16 -42.79 16.82
CA THR A 83 12.42 -41.57 17.13
C THR A 83 11.98 -41.56 18.60
N TYR A 84 12.28 -40.47 19.31
CA TYR A 84 11.96 -40.30 20.73
C TYR A 84 11.15 -39.02 20.95
N TYR A 85 10.06 -39.13 21.72
CA TYR A 85 9.30 -37.99 22.23
C TYR A 85 9.30 -38.04 23.75
N THR A 86 9.72 -36.96 24.39
CA THR A 86 9.74 -36.83 25.86
C THR A 86 8.96 -35.59 26.26
N SER A 87 8.02 -35.76 27.18
CA SER A 87 7.16 -34.70 27.71
C SER A 87 7.28 -34.62 29.22
N ASP A 88 7.06 -33.44 29.81
CA ASP A 88 6.90 -33.31 31.26
C ASP A 88 5.61 -34.00 31.75
N ALA A 89 5.49 -34.22 33.06
CA ALA A 89 4.33 -34.89 33.66
C ALA A 89 2.98 -34.21 33.33
N GLY A 90 2.99 -32.91 33.03
CA GLY A 90 1.82 -32.14 32.63
C GLY A 90 1.55 -32.08 31.12
N ASN A 91 2.43 -32.62 30.29
CA ASN A 91 2.48 -32.39 28.84
C ASN A 91 2.49 -30.90 28.46
N ASN A 92 3.07 -30.03 29.30
CA ASN A 92 3.25 -28.63 29.00
C ASN A 92 4.34 -28.39 27.94
N VAL A 93 5.36 -29.24 27.88
CA VAL A 93 6.44 -29.16 26.90
C VAL A 93 6.84 -30.57 26.45
N THR A 94 7.06 -30.72 25.15
CA THR A 94 7.50 -31.97 24.51
C THR A 94 8.69 -31.71 23.62
N LEU A 95 9.77 -32.44 23.83
CA LEU A 95 10.93 -32.50 22.94
C LEU A 95 10.85 -33.77 22.08
N GLY A 96 10.94 -33.60 20.76
CA GLY A 96 10.96 -34.68 19.78
C GLY A 96 12.30 -34.75 19.05
N LEU A 97 12.95 -35.92 19.10
CA LEU A 97 14.13 -36.24 18.32
C LEU A 97 13.77 -37.33 17.31
N ASP A 98 13.82 -36.99 16.03
CA ASP A 98 13.55 -37.96 14.98
C ASP A 98 14.80 -38.80 14.68
N ILE A 99 14.60 -40.01 14.17
CA ILE A 99 15.69 -40.87 13.70
C ILE A 99 16.58 -40.12 12.69
N GLY A 100 17.90 -40.24 12.85
CA GLY A 100 18.86 -39.58 11.97
C GLY A 100 19.22 -38.14 12.38
N THR A 101 18.56 -37.56 13.39
CA THR A 101 18.98 -36.27 13.97
C THR A 101 20.35 -36.42 14.64
N ARG A 102 21.30 -35.58 14.26
CA ARG A 102 22.59 -35.42 14.92
C ARG A 102 22.46 -34.45 16.09
N VAL A 103 22.85 -34.90 17.28
CA VAL A 103 22.91 -34.07 18.50
C VAL A 103 24.38 -33.80 18.83
N ALA A 104 24.78 -32.53 18.91
CA ALA A 104 26.17 -32.16 19.16
C ALA A 104 26.32 -30.96 20.10
N CYS A 105 27.41 -30.93 20.87
CA CYS A 105 27.85 -29.81 21.70
C CYS A 105 29.24 -29.41 21.22
N GLY A 106 29.32 -28.42 20.32
CA GLY A 106 30.55 -28.12 19.58
C GLY A 106 31.02 -29.35 18.79
N ASP A 107 32.22 -29.84 19.10
CA ASP A 107 32.80 -31.04 18.50
C ASP A 107 32.45 -32.34 19.25
N ASN A 108 31.76 -32.25 20.39
CA ASN A 108 31.44 -33.39 21.26
C ASN A 108 29.99 -33.86 21.09
N VAL A 109 29.71 -35.07 21.58
CA VAL A 109 28.35 -35.61 21.67
C VAL A 109 27.90 -35.59 23.12
N PRO A 110 26.76 -34.97 23.46
CA PRO A 110 26.32 -34.87 24.85
C PRO A 110 25.87 -36.22 25.42
N GLU A 111 25.99 -36.33 26.75
CA GLU A 111 25.50 -37.48 27.54
C GLU A 111 24.09 -37.22 28.10
N ARG A 112 23.70 -35.94 28.20
CA ARG A 112 22.39 -35.54 28.71
C ARG A 112 21.85 -34.28 28.03
N LEU A 113 20.56 -34.24 27.76
CA LEU A 113 19.77 -33.05 27.47
C LEU A 113 18.82 -32.79 28.63
N GLU A 114 18.75 -31.55 29.11
CA GLU A 114 17.81 -31.13 30.14
C GLU A 114 16.96 -29.96 29.63
N VAL A 115 15.63 -30.09 29.75
CA VAL A 115 14.66 -29.00 29.60
C VAL A 115 14.20 -28.59 30.99
N ARG A 116 14.39 -27.31 31.31
CA ARG A 116 14.06 -26.72 32.62
C ARG A 116 13.30 -25.42 32.45
N LEU A 117 12.52 -25.07 33.47
CA LEU A 117 11.96 -23.72 33.56
C LEU A 117 13.08 -22.70 33.72
N ALA A 118 12.92 -21.55 33.05
CA ALA A 118 13.87 -20.45 33.13
C ALA A 118 13.14 -19.13 33.38
N ASP A 119 13.82 -18.22 34.08
CA ASP A 119 13.41 -16.83 34.15
C ASP A 119 14.02 -16.08 32.96
N GLN A 120 13.21 -15.38 32.18
CA GLN A 120 13.66 -14.58 31.04
C GLN A 120 13.00 -13.19 31.06
N PRO A 121 13.65 -12.19 30.44
CA PRO A 121 13.09 -10.84 30.40
C PRO A 121 11.73 -10.83 29.68
N PRO A 122 10.79 -10.00 30.15
CA PRO A 122 9.47 -9.91 29.55
C PRO A 122 9.58 -9.50 28.07
N PRO A 123 8.67 -9.99 27.22
CA PRO A 123 8.67 -9.65 25.81
C PRO A 123 8.38 -8.15 25.59
N ALA A 124 8.64 -7.68 24.37
CA ALA A 124 8.43 -6.28 23.99
C ALA A 124 6.99 -5.80 24.25
N LEU A 125 6.83 -4.48 24.43
CA LEU A 125 5.54 -3.85 24.73
C LEU A 125 4.46 -4.25 23.70
N GLY A 126 3.35 -4.78 24.19
CA GLY A 126 2.23 -5.24 23.36
C GLY A 126 2.25 -6.74 23.04
N VAL A 127 3.35 -7.44 23.26
CA VAL A 127 3.43 -8.91 23.11
C VAL A 127 3.12 -9.57 24.46
N THR A 128 2.32 -10.64 24.45
CA THR A 128 1.94 -11.37 25.67
C THR A 128 2.61 -12.74 25.71
N LEU A 129 3.28 -13.05 26.82
CA LEU A 129 3.82 -14.38 27.12
C LEU A 129 2.68 -15.29 27.60
N VAL A 130 2.41 -16.37 26.88
CA VAL A 130 1.25 -17.26 27.14
C VAL A 130 1.63 -18.66 27.64
N SER A 131 2.93 -18.99 27.68
CA SER A 131 3.47 -20.20 28.30
C SER A 131 4.56 -19.86 29.34
N PRO A 132 4.98 -20.82 30.18
CA PRO A 132 6.27 -20.73 30.87
C PRO A 132 7.42 -20.64 29.86
N VAL A 133 8.57 -20.16 30.33
CA VAL A 133 9.80 -20.13 29.54
C VAL A 133 10.64 -21.35 29.89
N TYR A 134 11.11 -22.05 28.86
CA TYR A 134 11.92 -23.26 29.01
C TYR A 134 13.31 -23.00 28.45
N ASN A 135 14.34 -23.32 29.22
CA ASN A 135 15.70 -23.40 28.73
C ASN A 135 16.07 -24.86 28.49
N LEU A 136 16.81 -25.11 27.42
CA LEU A 136 17.30 -26.44 27.10
C LEU A 136 18.83 -26.40 27.12
N THR A 137 19.43 -27.30 27.87
CA THR A 137 20.88 -27.35 28.10
C THR A 137 21.34 -28.77 27.87
N ALA A 138 22.45 -28.94 27.14
CA ALA A 138 23.12 -30.23 27.07
C ALA A 138 24.28 -30.27 28.03
N TYR A 139 24.64 -31.49 28.45
CA TYR A 139 25.78 -31.73 29.29
C TYR A 139 26.74 -32.70 28.62
N PHE A 140 28.01 -32.32 28.64
CA PHE A 140 29.13 -33.19 28.27
C PHE A 140 30.13 -33.21 29.42
N ASN A 141 30.42 -34.39 29.96
CA ASN A 141 31.22 -34.57 31.17
C ASN A 141 30.74 -33.71 32.36
N GLY A 142 29.42 -33.59 32.50
CA GLY A 142 28.77 -32.77 33.53
C GLY A 142 28.90 -31.24 33.35
N VAL A 143 29.49 -30.78 32.24
CA VAL A 143 29.59 -29.35 31.91
C VAL A 143 28.44 -28.94 30.99
N PRO A 144 27.68 -27.89 31.31
CA PRO A 144 26.62 -27.40 30.44
C PRO A 144 27.23 -26.76 29.18
N GLU A 145 26.81 -27.23 28.01
CA GLU A 145 27.25 -26.71 26.71
C GLU A 145 26.04 -26.39 25.82
N PRO A 146 26.15 -25.39 24.93
CA PRO A 146 25.18 -25.19 23.87
C PRO A 146 25.14 -26.42 22.98
N VAL A 147 23.94 -26.81 22.57
CA VAL A 147 23.73 -27.97 21.71
C VAL A 147 23.30 -27.53 20.31
N THR A 148 23.42 -28.41 19.33
CA THR A 148 22.87 -28.23 17.98
C THR A 148 22.17 -29.51 17.53
N PHE A 149 21.15 -29.34 16.70
CA PHE A 149 20.37 -30.42 16.11
C PHE A 149 20.35 -30.33 14.59
N GLU A 150 20.80 -31.38 13.92
CA GLU A 150 20.80 -31.46 12.47
C GLU A 150 20.32 -32.83 11.98
N PRO A 151 19.12 -32.95 11.38
CA PRO A 151 18.10 -31.92 11.19
C PRO A 151 17.53 -31.35 12.50
N PRO A 152 16.88 -30.18 12.47
CA PRO A 152 16.26 -29.57 13.65
C PRO A 152 15.30 -30.51 14.39
N ALA A 153 15.30 -30.44 15.71
CA ALA A 153 14.39 -31.20 16.56
C ALA A 153 13.00 -30.57 16.62
N GLY A 154 11.99 -31.38 16.93
CA GLY A 154 10.64 -30.91 17.19
C GLY A 154 10.48 -30.40 18.62
N LEU A 155 9.87 -29.23 18.79
CA LEU A 155 9.47 -28.68 20.08
C LEU A 155 7.99 -28.36 20.06
N ALA A 156 7.23 -28.94 20.99
CA ALA A 156 5.83 -28.59 21.20
C ALA A 156 5.65 -28.02 22.61
N ILE A 157 4.96 -26.88 22.71
CA ILE A 157 4.68 -26.21 23.98
C ILE A 157 3.18 -25.96 24.06
N ASN A 158 2.56 -26.48 25.13
CA ASN A 158 1.20 -26.14 25.48
C ASN A 158 1.16 -24.79 26.20
N PHE A 159 0.18 -23.96 25.83
CA PHE A 159 0.02 -22.61 26.35
C PHE A 159 -1.39 -22.36 26.86
N ASP A 160 -1.52 -21.41 27.79
CA ASP A 160 -2.78 -21.08 28.42
C ASP A 160 -3.63 -20.20 27.49
N MET A 161 -4.69 -20.76 26.92
CA MET A 161 -5.63 -20.03 26.07
C MET A 161 -6.30 -18.85 26.81
N GLY A 162 -6.44 -18.91 28.14
CA GLY A 162 -6.97 -17.81 28.95
C GLY A 162 -6.05 -16.60 29.04
N LYS A 163 -4.75 -16.76 28.73
CA LYS A 163 -3.78 -15.66 28.66
C LYS A 163 -3.66 -15.04 27.28
N VAL A 164 -4.28 -15.62 26.25
CA VAL A 164 -4.22 -15.11 24.88
C VAL A 164 -5.16 -13.90 24.75
N PRO A 165 -4.66 -12.71 24.37
CA PRO A 165 -5.52 -11.55 24.14
C PRO A 165 -6.56 -11.80 23.04
N GLU A 166 -7.78 -11.26 23.19
CA GLU A 166 -8.86 -11.41 22.19
C GLU A 166 -8.47 -10.87 20.80
N ASN A 167 -7.61 -9.85 20.76
CA ASN A 167 -7.12 -9.23 19.53
C ASN A 167 -5.84 -9.87 18.97
N THR A 168 -5.50 -11.09 19.38
CA THR A 168 -4.33 -11.83 18.88
C THR A 168 -4.40 -12.05 17.37
N ALA A 169 -3.35 -11.65 16.65
CA ALA A 169 -3.18 -11.94 15.22
C ALA A 169 -2.47 -13.27 14.99
N SER A 170 -1.51 -13.61 15.86
CA SER A 170 -0.71 -14.83 15.74
C SER A 170 -0.22 -15.30 17.11
N VAL A 171 -0.17 -16.63 17.27
CA VAL A 171 0.50 -17.30 18.39
C VAL A 171 1.63 -18.16 17.80
N TYR A 172 2.84 -18.07 18.34
CA TYR A 172 4.00 -18.80 17.84
C TYR A 172 5.01 -19.10 18.94
N VAL A 173 5.84 -20.12 18.73
CA VAL A 173 7.02 -20.38 19.57
C VAL A 173 8.10 -19.36 19.20
N ALA A 174 8.75 -18.78 20.19
CA ALA A 174 9.86 -17.86 20.03
C ALA A 174 11.05 -18.33 20.88
N TYR A 175 12.26 -18.01 20.43
CA TYR A 175 13.47 -18.18 21.20
C TYR A 175 14.03 -16.82 21.60
N TYR A 176 14.73 -16.75 22.73
CA TYR A 176 15.35 -15.52 23.20
C TYR A 176 16.81 -15.41 22.75
N ASP A 177 17.11 -14.36 22.00
CA ASP A 177 18.46 -13.97 21.61
C ASP A 177 18.90 -12.74 22.42
N GLU A 178 20.13 -12.71 22.93
CA GLU A 178 20.60 -11.58 23.75
C GLU A 178 20.74 -10.28 22.94
N GLU A 179 21.00 -10.38 21.63
CA GLU A 179 21.20 -9.22 20.76
C GLU A 179 19.87 -8.73 20.15
N HIS A 180 18.98 -9.65 19.77
CA HIS A 180 17.74 -9.35 19.04
C HIS A 180 16.47 -9.52 19.90
N GLY A 181 16.59 -10.03 21.12
CA GLY A 181 15.46 -10.37 21.98
C GLY A 181 14.67 -11.59 21.49
N TRP A 182 13.37 -11.61 21.81
CA TRP A 182 12.48 -12.70 21.42
C TRP A 182 12.29 -12.77 19.89
N THR A 183 12.80 -13.84 19.29
CA THR A 183 12.76 -14.11 17.85
C THR A 183 11.80 -15.24 17.53
N ARG A 184 10.95 -15.04 16.53
CA ARG A 184 9.89 -15.98 16.13
C ARG A 184 10.47 -17.23 15.44
N LEU A 185 9.92 -18.40 15.79
CA LEU A 185 10.06 -19.64 15.04
C LEU A 185 8.76 -19.93 14.30
N ASP A 186 8.86 -20.26 13.01
CA ASP A 186 7.71 -20.67 12.22
C ASP A 186 7.38 -22.15 12.47
N ALA A 187 6.09 -22.43 12.47
CA ALA A 187 5.59 -23.80 12.61
C ALA A 187 6.00 -24.64 11.38
N PRO A 188 6.37 -25.92 11.56
CA PRO A 188 6.68 -26.80 10.44
C PRO A 188 5.46 -26.93 9.52
N GLY A 189 5.71 -26.91 8.20
CA GLY A 189 4.65 -27.10 7.22
C GLY A 189 4.01 -28.49 7.31
N GLY A 190 2.69 -28.57 7.10
CA GLY A 190 1.97 -29.85 7.08
C GLY A 190 1.45 -30.33 8.44
N LEU A 191 1.75 -29.61 9.54
CA LEU A 191 1.09 -29.82 10.83
C LEU A 191 -0.20 -29.00 10.94
N ILE A 192 -1.25 -29.61 11.48
CA ILE A 192 -2.47 -28.91 11.89
C ILE A 192 -2.28 -28.55 13.36
N ALA A 193 -2.18 -27.26 13.67
CA ALA A 193 -2.04 -26.80 15.04
C ALA A 193 -3.29 -27.22 15.86
N GLU A 194 -3.06 -27.96 16.95
CA GLU A 194 -4.10 -28.22 17.95
C GLU A 194 -4.31 -26.96 18.80
N ALA A 195 -5.57 -26.70 19.18
CA ALA A 195 -5.89 -25.53 20.00
C ALA A 195 -5.18 -25.62 21.36
N GLY A 196 -4.35 -24.63 21.67
CA GLY A 196 -3.57 -24.59 22.91
C GLY A 196 -2.18 -25.22 22.82
N MET A 197 -1.75 -25.69 21.65
CA MET A 197 -0.40 -26.21 21.41
C MET A 197 0.31 -25.42 20.30
N ALA A 198 1.53 -24.98 20.56
CA ALA A 198 2.40 -24.36 19.57
C ALA A 198 3.58 -25.29 19.26
N VAL A 199 3.89 -25.50 17.98
CA VAL A 199 4.96 -26.40 17.52
C VAL A 199 5.98 -25.61 16.70
N ALA A 200 7.26 -25.91 16.90
CA ALA A 200 8.37 -25.34 16.15
C ALA A 200 9.47 -26.39 15.92
N LEU A 201 10.33 -26.12 14.92
CA LEU A 201 11.60 -26.81 14.75
C LEU A 201 12.72 -25.98 15.37
N VAL A 202 13.54 -26.61 16.21
CA VAL A 202 14.66 -25.96 16.91
C VAL A 202 15.99 -26.59 16.51
N GLY A 203 16.94 -25.77 16.08
CA GLY A 203 18.28 -26.23 15.64
C GLY A 203 19.41 -25.88 16.61
N HIS A 204 19.15 -25.01 17.57
CA HIS A 204 20.08 -24.55 18.62
C HIS A 204 19.27 -24.30 19.89
N PHE A 205 19.92 -23.92 20.98
CA PHE A 205 19.26 -23.80 22.27
C PHE A 205 19.53 -22.48 22.93
N THR A 206 18.42 -21.83 23.16
CA THR A 206 18.21 -20.55 23.80
C THR A 206 16.85 -20.68 24.48
N PRO A 207 16.52 -19.85 25.46
CA PRO A 207 15.24 -19.94 26.14
C PRO A 207 14.06 -19.83 25.16
N PHE A 208 13.11 -20.74 25.22
CA PHE A 208 11.93 -20.80 24.35
C PHE A 208 10.65 -20.54 25.12
N ALA A 209 9.69 -19.89 24.46
CA ALA A 209 8.34 -19.73 24.99
C ALA A 209 7.32 -19.48 23.87
N VAL A 210 6.04 -19.52 24.22
CA VAL A 210 4.95 -19.17 23.32
C VAL A 210 4.54 -17.72 23.54
N LEU A 211 4.53 -16.96 22.45
CA LEU A 211 4.15 -15.55 22.43
C LEU A 211 2.87 -15.34 21.61
N ALA A 212 2.00 -14.47 22.13
CA ALA A 212 0.81 -13.98 21.45
C ALA A 212 1.01 -12.50 21.06
N VAL A 213 0.90 -12.22 19.77
CA VAL A 213 1.06 -10.86 19.22
C VAL A 213 -0.31 -10.32 18.81
N PRO A 214 -0.72 -9.14 19.31
CA PRO A 214 -1.98 -8.52 18.93
C PRO A 214 -1.92 -8.05 17.48
N ARG A 215 -3.09 -7.98 16.86
CA ARG A 215 -3.27 -7.30 15.58
C ARG A 215 -2.87 -5.84 15.76
N ALA A 216 -1.93 -5.37 14.94
CA ALA A 216 -1.59 -3.96 14.89
C ALA A 216 -2.87 -3.13 14.67
N PRO A 217 -3.11 -2.07 15.44
CA PRO A 217 -4.22 -1.18 15.16
C PRO A 217 -4.03 -0.64 13.74
N LEU A 218 -5.10 -0.67 12.94
CA LEU A 218 -5.10 -0.07 11.61
C LEU A 218 -4.79 1.42 11.81
N LEU A 219 -3.56 1.84 11.52
CA LEU A 219 -3.20 3.24 11.47
C LEU A 219 -3.96 3.83 10.29
N VAL A 220 -5.06 4.51 10.57
CA VAL A 220 -5.77 5.30 9.56
C VAL A 220 -4.85 6.46 9.24
N SER A 221 -4.13 6.37 8.13
CA SER A 221 -3.30 7.46 7.64
C SER A 221 -4.16 8.72 7.54
N PRO A 222 -3.68 9.88 8.04
CA PRO A 222 -4.41 11.13 7.84
C PRO A 222 -4.63 11.35 6.33
N PRO A 223 -5.79 11.90 5.93
CA PRO A 223 -6.04 12.17 4.53
C PRO A 223 -4.96 13.12 3.99
N LEU A 224 -4.35 12.73 2.87
CA LEU A 224 -3.34 13.54 2.19
C LEU A 224 -3.95 14.90 1.81
N PRO A 225 -3.26 16.03 2.02
CA PRO A 225 -3.73 17.32 1.52
C PRO A 225 -3.90 17.24 -0.02
N PRO A 226 -4.91 17.93 -0.58
CA PRO A 226 -5.10 17.97 -2.03
C PRO A 226 -3.84 18.53 -2.72
N PRO A 227 -3.54 18.07 -3.95
CA PRO A 227 -2.38 18.56 -4.67
C PRO A 227 -2.50 20.07 -4.95
N PRO A 228 -1.40 20.84 -4.89
CA PRO A 228 -1.40 22.26 -5.21
C PRO A 228 -1.73 22.46 -6.69
N LEU A 229 -2.64 23.39 -6.98
CA LEU A 229 -3.11 23.68 -8.34
C LEU A 229 -3.12 25.20 -8.57
N ALA A 230 -2.88 25.63 -9.80
CA ALA A 230 -3.09 27.01 -10.20
C ALA A 230 -4.59 27.27 -10.44
N ARG A 231 -5.10 28.42 -9.98
CA ARG A 231 -6.51 28.80 -10.14
C ARG A 231 -6.60 30.29 -10.37
N PHE A 232 -7.23 30.70 -11.46
CA PHE A 232 -7.28 32.11 -11.87
C PHE A 232 -8.66 32.69 -11.66
N GLU A 233 -8.71 33.89 -11.11
CA GLU A 233 -9.93 34.68 -10.96
C GLU A 233 -9.73 36.04 -11.64
N LEU A 234 -10.73 36.45 -12.42
CA LEU A 234 -10.77 37.76 -13.09
C LEU A 234 -11.73 38.67 -12.34
N ARG A 235 -11.33 39.93 -12.12
CA ARG A 235 -12.16 40.97 -11.50
C ARG A 235 -11.89 42.32 -12.16
N ASP A 236 -12.70 43.31 -11.76
CA ASP A 236 -12.50 44.72 -12.10
C ASP A 236 -12.40 44.98 -13.61
N LEU A 237 -13.35 44.48 -14.39
CA LEU A 237 -13.47 44.83 -15.81
C LEU A 237 -13.80 46.32 -15.93
N ASP A 238 -12.92 47.08 -16.58
CA ASP A 238 -13.10 48.50 -16.87
C ASP A 238 -13.03 48.77 -18.37
N ILE A 239 -13.88 49.69 -18.84
CA ILE A 239 -13.99 50.05 -20.26
C ILE A 239 -14.01 51.58 -20.36
N ASN A 240 -12.95 52.13 -20.96
CA ASN A 240 -12.76 53.57 -21.03
C ASN A 240 -12.19 54.00 -22.41
N PRO A 241 -12.86 54.88 -23.16
CA PRO A 241 -14.16 55.50 -22.87
C PRO A 241 -15.34 54.54 -23.13
N ASN A 242 -16.47 54.74 -22.43
CA ASN A 242 -17.70 54.00 -22.71
C ASN A 242 -18.52 54.56 -23.90
N ASN A 243 -18.10 55.70 -24.45
CA ASN A 243 -18.64 56.33 -25.64
C ASN A 243 -17.49 56.85 -26.50
N VAL A 244 -17.38 56.37 -27.73
CA VAL A 244 -16.34 56.78 -28.69
C VAL A 244 -16.94 57.04 -30.06
N PHE A 245 -16.24 57.79 -30.92
CA PHE A 245 -16.58 57.85 -32.34
C PHE A 245 -15.94 56.69 -33.10
N SER A 246 -16.51 56.31 -34.24
CA SER A 246 -15.90 55.28 -35.09
C SER A 246 -14.48 55.67 -35.51
N GLY A 247 -13.51 54.78 -35.34
CA GLY A 247 -12.09 55.02 -35.60
C GLY A 247 -11.28 55.47 -34.38
N GLU A 248 -11.92 55.78 -33.25
CA GLU A 248 -11.23 56.07 -31.98
C GLU A 248 -10.96 54.79 -31.17
N THR A 249 -9.95 54.83 -30.29
CA THR A 249 -9.55 53.67 -29.47
C THR A 249 -10.33 53.59 -28.16
N VAL A 250 -10.69 52.37 -27.78
CA VAL A 250 -11.26 52.02 -26.46
C VAL A 250 -10.24 51.16 -25.73
N SER A 251 -9.97 51.50 -24.46
CA SER A 251 -9.17 50.69 -23.55
C SER A 251 -10.09 49.80 -22.71
N ILE A 252 -9.80 48.51 -22.69
CA ILE A 252 -10.53 47.51 -21.92
C ILE A 252 -9.54 46.84 -20.98
N SER A 253 -9.66 47.03 -19.68
CA SER A 253 -8.75 46.44 -18.68
C SER A 253 -9.46 45.45 -17.76
N VAL A 254 -8.71 44.47 -17.27
CA VAL A 254 -9.19 43.48 -16.31
C VAL A 254 -8.05 43.07 -15.38
N ARG A 255 -8.35 42.77 -14.12
CA ARG A 255 -7.38 42.24 -13.16
C ARG A 255 -7.48 40.73 -13.08
N ALA A 256 -6.40 40.04 -13.42
CA ALA A 256 -6.27 38.59 -13.24
C ALA A 256 -5.43 38.27 -12.00
N THR A 257 -5.95 37.40 -11.13
CA THR A 257 -5.26 36.97 -9.91
C THR A 257 -5.19 35.45 -9.85
N ASN A 258 -4.01 34.91 -9.57
CA ASN A 258 -3.86 33.48 -9.28
C ASN A 258 -4.15 33.23 -7.79
N ILE A 259 -5.35 32.72 -7.50
CA ILE A 259 -5.83 32.35 -6.16
C ILE A 259 -5.49 30.89 -5.80
N GLY A 260 -4.71 30.20 -6.62
CA GLY A 260 -4.22 28.85 -6.37
C GLY A 260 -2.88 28.81 -5.63
N ASP A 261 -2.49 27.61 -5.22
CA ASP A 261 -1.27 27.36 -4.42
C ASP A 261 -0.03 27.15 -5.29
N LEU A 262 -0.19 27.08 -6.61
CA LEU A 262 0.89 26.90 -7.58
C LEU A 262 0.87 28.01 -8.64
N GLY A 263 2.05 28.40 -9.11
CA GLY A 263 2.18 29.24 -10.30
C GLY A 263 1.65 28.53 -11.54
N GLY A 264 1.09 29.29 -12.47
CA GLY A 264 0.52 28.72 -13.69
C GLY A 264 0.39 29.72 -14.82
N GLN A 265 0.02 29.20 -15.97
CA GLN A 265 -0.25 29.97 -17.19
C GLN A 265 -1.75 30.03 -17.45
N TYR A 266 -2.26 31.20 -17.83
CA TYR A 266 -3.67 31.42 -18.15
C TYR A 266 -3.80 32.22 -19.44
N SER A 267 -4.72 31.82 -20.32
CA SER A 267 -5.00 32.50 -21.59
C SER A 267 -6.28 33.30 -21.46
N LEU A 268 -6.18 34.63 -21.43
CA LEU A 268 -7.32 35.53 -21.45
C LEU A 268 -7.71 35.85 -22.89
N SER A 269 -8.98 35.70 -23.23
CA SER A 269 -9.51 36.07 -24.53
C SER A 269 -10.52 37.21 -24.38
N LEU A 270 -10.30 38.29 -25.13
CA LEU A 270 -11.24 39.39 -25.32
C LEU A 270 -12.22 39.00 -26.43
N LYS A 271 -13.51 39.00 -26.10
CA LYS A 271 -14.57 38.85 -27.09
C LYS A 271 -15.36 40.14 -27.25
N ILE A 272 -15.67 40.49 -28.49
CA ILE A 272 -16.57 41.58 -28.87
C ILE A 272 -17.74 40.97 -29.64
N ASP A 273 -18.97 41.22 -29.19
CA ASP A 273 -20.21 40.65 -29.75
C ASP A 273 -20.17 39.11 -29.92
N GLY A 274 -19.47 38.43 -29.00
CA GLY A 274 -19.30 36.98 -28.98
C GLY A 274 -18.14 36.44 -29.83
N LEU A 275 -17.46 37.28 -30.62
CA LEU A 275 -16.31 36.90 -31.44
C LEU A 275 -14.99 37.21 -30.71
N ILE A 276 -14.01 36.30 -30.77
CA ILE A 276 -12.69 36.51 -30.16
C ILE A 276 -11.90 37.51 -31.02
N GLU A 277 -11.67 38.70 -30.48
CA GLU A 277 -10.90 39.76 -31.13
C GLU A 277 -9.41 39.67 -30.79
N ASN A 278 -9.08 39.30 -29.55
CA ASN A 278 -7.70 39.23 -29.09
C ASN A 278 -7.54 38.19 -27.98
N SER A 279 -6.34 37.64 -27.82
CA SER A 279 -6.00 36.73 -26.74
C SER A 279 -4.59 37.03 -26.21
N LYS A 280 -4.43 37.01 -24.88
CA LYS A 280 -3.16 37.20 -24.19
C LYS A 280 -2.91 36.07 -23.22
N VAL A 281 -1.69 35.57 -23.24
CA VAL A 281 -1.20 34.55 -22.30
C VAL A 281 -0.44 35.24 -21.17
N ILE A 282 -0.80 34.93 -19.93
CA ILE A 282 -0.12 35.42 -18.74
C ILE A 282 0.41 34.26 -17.89
N VAL A 283 1.47 34.52 -17.14
CA VAL A 283 2.04 33.58 -16.17
C VAL A 283 2.08 34.30 -14.82
N LEU A 284 1.41 33.75 -13.82
CA LEU A 284 1.33 34.34 -12.47
C LEU A 284 1.76 33.31 -11.43
N ALA A 285 2.58 33.74 -10.48
CA ALA A 285 2.87 32.98 -9.27
C ALA A 285 1.63 32.87 -8.37
N ALA A 286 1.66 31.95 -7.39
CA ALA A 286 0.60 31.83 -6.40
C ALA A 286 0.38 33.16 -5.66
N GLY A 287 -0.87 33.61 -5.56
CA GLY A 287 -1.26 34.87 -4.94
C GLY A 287 -0.94 36.14 -5.77
N GLN A 288 -0.29 36.02 -6.92
CA GLN A 288 0.07 37.19 -7.74
C GLN A 288 -1.15 37.67 -8.55
N GLY A 289 -1.34 38.99 -8.58
CA GLY A 289 -2.29 39.67 -9.46
C GLY A 289 -1.59 40.54 -10.50
N GLN A 290 -2.17 40.64 -11.70
CA GLN A 290 -1.72 41.51 -12.77
C GLN A 290 -2.93 42.17 -13.46
N GLU A 291 -2.78 43.42 -13.86
CA GLU A 291 -3.74 44.12 -14.72
C GLU A 291 -3.39 43.91 -16.19
N ILE A 292 -4.37 43.51 -16.99
CA ILE A 292 -4.24 43.25 -18.41
C ILE A 292 -5.10 44.25 -19.17
N ILE A 293 -4.48 44.95 -20.11
CA ILE A 293 -5.14 45.97 -20.94
C ILE A 293 -5.20 45.50 -22.38
N PHE A 294 -6.38 45.58 -22.98
CA PHE A 294 -6.63 45.43 -24.41
C PHE A 294 -7.01 46.79 -25.01
N ILE A 295 -6.65 46.98 -26.28
CA ILE A 295 -7.00 48.18 -27.05
C ILE A 295 -7.80 47.72 -28.25
N PHE A 296 -8.96 48.31 -28.47
CA PHE A 296 -9.86 48.00 -29.56
C PHE A 296 -10.29 49.28 -30.29
N THR A 297 -10.36 49.24 -31.62
CA THR A 297 -10.74 50.40 -32.46
C THR A 297 -11.95 50.03 -33.32
N PRO A 298 -13.18 50.39 -32.91
CA PRO A 298 -14.39 50.10 -33.67
C PRO A 298 -14.50 50.95 -34.94
N GLU A 299 -14.72 50.33 -36.10
CA GLU A 299 -14.89 51.04 -37.38
C GLU A 299 -16.35 51.43 -37.68
N LYS A 300 -17.32 50.77 -37.05
CA LYS A 300 -18.75 50.97 -37.33
C LYS A 300 -19.46 51.56 -36.11
N PRO A 301 -20.41 52.49 -36.32
CA PRO A 301 -21.27 52.96 -35.25
C PRO A 301 -22.20 51.83 -34.79
N GLY A 302 -22.43 51.73 -33.48
CA GLY A 302 -23.21 50.65 -32.88
C GLY A 302 -22.92 50.46 -31.40
N SER A 303 -23.69 49.59 -30.74
CA SER A 303 -23.39 49.13 -29.38
C SER A 303 -22.61 47.83 -29.48
N TYR A 304 -21.49 47.75 -28.76
CA TYR A 304 -20.60 46.60 -28.73
C TYR A 304 -20.62 45.98 -27.33
N ARG A 305 -20.85 44.67 -27.27
CA ARG A 305 -20.79 43.87 -26.04
C ARG A 305 -19.38 43.33 -25.86
N VAL A 306 -18.79 43.54 -24.70
CA VAL A 306 -17.45 43.08 -24.31
C VAL A 306 -17.59 41.90 -23.35
N GLU A 307 -16.82 40.83 -23.57
CA GLU A 307 -16.71 39.71 -22.64
C GLU A 307 -15.23 39.33 -22.45
N ILE A 308 -14.78 39.21 -21.19
CA ILE A 308 -13.46 38.66 -20.84
C ILE A 308 -13.61 37.67 -19.69
N GLY A 309 -13.35 36.40 -19.98
CA GLY A 309 -13.39 35.30 -19.01
C GLY A 309 -14.63 35.29 -18.11
N GLY A 310 -15.80 35.55 -18.72
CA GLY A 310 -17.10 35.55 -18.04
C GLY A 310 -17.54 36.91 -17.47
N LEU A 311 -16.67 37.92 -17.42
CA LEU A 311 -17.07 39.29 -17.10
C LEU A 311 -17.62 39.97 -18.35
N GLU A 312 -18.74 40.68 -18.22
CA GLU A 312 -19.43 41.35 -19.33
C GLU A 312 -19.48 42.87 -19.14
N GLY A 313 -19.40 43.61 -20.24
CA GLY A 313 -19.59 45.06 -20.30
C GLY A 313 -20.04 45.51 -21.69
N SER A 314 -20.21 46.81 -21.89
CA SER A 314 -20.57 47.36 -23.21
C SER A 314 -20.13 48.80 -23.36
N PHE A 315 -19.84 49.21 -24.60
CA PHE A 315 -19.61 50.61 -24.95
C PHE A 315 -20.39 50.98 -26.22
N LEU A 316 -20.59 52.28 -26.43
CA LEU A 316 -21.34 52.82 -27.57
C LEU A 316 -20.41 53.55 -28.54
N VAL A 317 -20.56 53.26 -29.83
CA VAL A 317 -19.81 53.88 -30.90
C VAL A 317 -20.73 54.77 -31.72
N LYS A 318 -20.38 56.05 -31.83
CA LYS A 318 -21.16 57.07 -32.52
C LYS A 318 -20.58 57.35 -33.91
N VAL A 319 -21.43 57.87 -34.80
CA VAL A 319 -20.98 58.40 -36.09
C VAL A 319 -20.14 59.65 -35.82
N PRO A 320 -18.94 59.79 -36.41
CA PRO A 320 -18.14 61.00 -36.31
C PRO A 320 -18.96 62.19 -36.81
N PRO A 321 -18.89 63.36 -36.15
CA PRO A 321 -19.54 64.56 -36.66
C PRO A 321 -19.05 64.84 -38.08
N ALA A 322 -19.98 65.10 -39.01
CA ALA A 322 -19.62 65.47 -40.36
C ALA A 322 -18.74 66.72 -40.32
N GLU A 323 -17.53 66.64 -40.86
CA GLU A 323 -16.68 67.82 -41.00
C GLU A 323 -17.46 68.86 -41.82
N PRO A 324 -17.55 70.13 -41.37
CA PRO A 324 -18.12 71.16 -42.20
C PRO A 324 -17.22 71.26 -43.44
N VAL A 325 -17.73 70.81 -44.59
CA VAL A 325 -17.14 71.09 -45.90
C VAL A 325 -17.22 72.60 -46.09
N GLY A 326 -16.24 73.31 -45.54
CA GLY A 326 -16.17 74.73 -45.64
C GLY A 326 -15.98 75.08 -47.11
N TYR A 327 -16.95 75.78 -47.69
CA TYR A 327 -16.89 76.29 -49.07
C TYR A 327 -15.85 77.42 -49.23
N TRP A 328 -14.71 77.34 -48.54
CA TRP A 328 -13.61 78.31 -48.65
C TRP A 328 -13.09 78.41 -50.09
N TRP A 329 -13.24 77.35 -50.89
CA TRP A 329 -12.95 77.34 -52.33
C TRP A 329 -13.94 78.17 -53.17
N LEU A 330 -15.17 78.45 -52.69
CA LEU A 330 -16.11 79.33 -53.38
C LEU A 330 -15.73 80.81 -53.23
N ILE A 331 -14.96 81.18 -52.21
CA ILE A 331 -14.54 82.58 -51.98
C ILE A 331 -13.77 83.16 -53.19
N PRO A 332 -12.71 82.53 -53.73
CA PRO A 332 -12.04 83.05 -54.92
C PRO A 332 -12.93 83.05 -56.17
N LEU A 333 -13.86 82.09 -56.29
CA LEU A 333 -14.79 82.00 -57.41
C LEU A 333 -15.82 83.15 -57.39
N ILE A 334 -16.36 83.47 -56.21
CA ILE A 334 -17.26 84.62 -56.00
C ILE A 334 -16.51 85.94 -56.23
N ILE A 335 -15.28 86.08 -55.72
CA ILE A 335 -14.46 87.28 -55.95
C ILE A 335 -14.16 87.46 -57.46
N GLY A 336 -13.83 86.37 -58.16
CA GLY A 336 -13.60 86.40 -59.61
C GLY A 336 -14.84 86.83 -60.39
N LEU A 337 -16.02 86.32 -60.05
CA LEU A 337 -17.30 86.73 -60.66
C LEU A 337 -17.61 88.20 -60.39
N LEU A 338 -17.43 88.68 -59.16
CA LEU A 338 -17.66 90.08 -58.81
C LEU A 338 -16.71 91.03 -59.55
N LEU A 339 -15.42 90.67 -59.69
CA LEU A 339 -14.45 91.45 -60.46
C LEU A 339 -14.78 91.47 -61.96
N ALA A 340 -15.19 90.34 -62.54
CA ALA A 340 -15.61 90.27 -63.93
C ALA A 340 -16.86 91.13 -64.20
N LEU A 341 -17.84 91.08 -63.28
CA LEU A 341 -19.07 91.88 -63.37
C LEU A 341 -18.76 93.37 -63.20
N TRP A 342 -17.86 93.74 -62.29
CA TRP A 342 -17.38 95.11 -62.14
C TRP A 342 -16.64 95.62 -63.40
N ALA A 343 -15.73 94.82 -63.96
CA ALA A 343 -15.04 95.14 -65.21
C ALA A 343 -16.03 95.28 -66.39
N PHE A 344 -17.03 94.40 -66.47
CA PHE A 344 -18.09 94.48 -67.48
C PHE A 344 -18.90 95.78 -67.37
N LEU A 345 -19.30 96.18 -66.16
CA LEU A 345 -20.02 97.44 -65.94
C LEU A 345 -19.16 98.66 -66.31
N ILE A 346 -17.86 98.64 -66.05
CA ILE A 346 -16.94 99.71 -66.47
C ILE A 346 -16.80 99.77 -67.99
N LEU A 347 -16.63 98.63 -68.66
CA LEU A 347 -16.53 98.56 -70.12
C LEU A 347 -17.83 99.04 -70.78
N ARG A 348 -18.99 98.69 -70.22
CA ARG A 348 -20.29 99.19 -70.68
C ARG A 348 -20.40 100.71 -70.53
N LYS A 349 -20.02 101.26 -69.36
CA LYS A 349 -20.02 102.71 -69.14
C LYS A 349 -19.06 103.45 -70.07
N LYS A 350 -17.88 102.87 -70.37
CA LYS A 350 -16.94 103.43 -71.36
C LYS A 350 -17.51 103.39 -72.79
N ARG A 351 -18.25 102.34 -73.16
CA ARG A 351 -18.93 102.26 -74.48
C ARG A 351 -20.05 103.30 -74.60
N GLU A 352 -20.79 103.58 -73.53
CA GLU A 352 -21.82 104.62 -73.50
C GLU A 352 -21.23 106.06 -73.54
N GLN A 353 -19.95 106.25 -73.20
CA GLN A 353 -19.26 107.55 -73.27
C GLN A 353 -18.45 107.78 -74.56
N ALA A 354 -18.34 106.76 -75.42
CA ALA A 354 -17.59 106.80 -76.68
C ALA A 354 -18.50 106.76 -77.94
N ALA A 355 -19.82 106.84 -77.75
CA ALA A 355 -20.86 106.96 -78.78
C ALA A 355 -21.55 108.32 -78.65
#